data_AF-A0A382EUF1-F1
#
_entry.id   AF-A0A382EUF1-F1
#
_cell.length_a   1.000
_cell.length_b   1.000
_cell.length_c   1.000
_cell.angle_alpha   90.00
_cell.angle_beta   90.00
_cell.angle_gamma   90.00
#
_symmetry.space_group_name_H-M   'P 1'
#
loop_
_entity.id
_entity.type
_entity.pdbx_description
1 polymer ?
#
loop_
_entity_poly.entity_id
_entity_poly.type
_entity_poly.pdbx_seq_one_letter_code
_entity_poly.pdbx_strand_id
1 'polypeptide(L)'
;MTNQIKTSRSFRSWFYFRTGWSVYFAFIFAAINTLVVTYYLAIENIPFLGEIFPTFTHYVVTAILVGIPILVAAGYIHFKRSAGFKSEADVSIETNPHARRTLLNTEAIVTSYLFSNELMMKMLKDEKLTDEEIKKLTKLQEKIREYSKHKTLSDSSFDLEEK
;
A
#
# COMPACT_ATOMS: atom_id res chain seq x y z
N MET A 1 -3.15 22.19 -25.20
CA MET A 1 -2.30 21.01 -25.46
C MET A 1 -2.30 20.15 -24.21
N THR A 2 -3.15 19.13 -24.18
CA THR A 2 -3.20 18.15 -23.09
C THR A 2 -1.97 17.26 -23.21
N ASN A 3 -1.08 17.34 -22.24
CA ASN A 3 0.07 16.45 -22.13
C ASN A 3 -0.46 15.09 -21.66
N GLN A 4 -1.02 14.33 -22.59
CA GLN A 4 -1.41 12.94 -22.40
C GLN A 4 -0.14 12.17 -22.06
N ILE A 5 0.03 11.78 -20.79
CA ILE A 5 1.03 10.78 -20.43
C ILE A 5 0.59 9.52 -21.16
N LYS A 6 1.21 9.24 -22.31
CA LYS A 6 1.01 8.03 -23.08
C LYS A 6 1.51 6.88 -22.21
N THR A 7 0.66 6.36 -21.32
CA THR A 7 1.00 5.18 -20.51
C THR A 7 1.25 4.08 -21.52
N SER A 8 2.52 3.75 -21.74
CA SER A 8 2.84 2.76 -22.75
C SER A 8 2.23 1.45 -22.27
N ARG A 9 1.31 0.87 -23.06
CA ARG A 9 0.69 -0.42 -22.72
C ARG A 9 1.78 -1.44 -22.40
N SER A 10 2.91 -1.35 -23.08
CA SER A 10 4.12 -2.15 -22.84
C SER A 10 4.67 -2.03 -21.42
N PHE A 11 4.79 -0.82 -20.84
CA PHE A 11 5.26 -0.65 -19.46
C PHE A 11 4.27 -1.23 -18.45
N ARG A 12 2.96 -1.07 -18.69
CA ARG A 12 1.92 -1.66 -17.83
C ARG A 12 1.93 -3.18 -17.92
N SER A 13 2.02 -3.74 -19.12
CA SER A 13 2.13 -5.18 -19.33
C SER A 13 3.40 -5.75 -18.70
N TRP A 14 4.54 -5.06 -18.84
CA TRP A 14 5.79 -5.46 -18.19
C TRP A 14 5.69 -5.42 -16.66
N PHE A 15 5.05 -4.39 -16.12
CA PHE A 15 4.79 -4.30 -14.68
C PHE A 15 3.91 -5.47 -14.19
N TYR A 16 2.84 -5.80 -14.91
CA TYR A 16 1.98 -6.95 -14.59
C TYR A 16 2.74 -8.27 -14.69
N PHE A 17 3.54 -8.45 -15.74
CA PHE A 17 4.39 -9.63 -15.90
C PHE A 17 5.37 -9.78 -14.72
N ARG A 18 6.15 -8.73 -14.43
CA ARG A 18 7.15 -8.76 -13.34
C ARG A 18 6.48 -9.06 -12.00
N THR A 19 5.32 -8.45 -11.75
CA THR A 19 4.55 -8.68 -10.52
C THR A 19 4.03 -10.11 -10.45
N GLY A 20 3.44 -10.62 -11.52
CA GLY A 20 2.95 -12.00 -11.58
C GLY A 20 4.07 -13.02 -11.40
N TRP A 21 5.22 -12.76 -12.02
CA TRP A 21 6.41 -13.57 -11.87
C TRP A 21 6.94 -13.55 -10.44
N SER A 22 7.18 -12.37 -9.87
CA SER A 22 7.82 -12.25 -8.56
C SER A 22 6.92 -12.69 -7.40
N VAL A 23 5.61 -12.41 -7.47
CA VAL A 23 4.68 -12.67 -6.37
C VAL A 23 4.18 -14.11 -6.38
N TYR A 24 3.82 -14.64 -7.55
CA TYR A 24 3.16 -15.96 -7.64
C TYR A 24 4.10 -17.03 -8.18
N PHE A 25 4.69 -16.80 -9.36
CA PHE A 25 5.46 -17.84 -10.02
C PHE A 25 6.73 -18.21 -9.23
N ALA A 26 7.49 -17.21 -8.78
CA ALA A 26 8.72 -17.42 -8.02
C ALA A 26 8.46 -18.17 -6.71
N PHE A 27 7.36 -17.88 -6.02
CA PHE A 27 6.99 -18.56 -4.78
C PHE A 27 6.71 -20.05 -5.02
N ILE A 28 5.85 -20.37 -5.99
CA ILE A 28 5.50 -21.77 -6.31
C ILE A 28 6.73 -22.53 -6.82
N PHE A 29 7.50 -21.91 -7.71
CA PHE A 29 8.72 -22.48 -8.25
C PHE A 29 9.73 -22.78 -7.15
N ALA A 30 9.99 -21.82 -6.26
CA ALA A 30 10.89 -22.02 -5.13
C ALA A 30 10.39 -23.12 -4.19
N ALA A 31 9.09 -23.12 -3.85
CA ALA A 31 8.51 -24.13 -2.97
C ALA A 31 8.66 -25.55 -3.53
N ILE A 32 8.31 -25.76 -4.81
CA ILE A 32 8.46 -27.07 -5.47
C ILE A 32 9.94 -27.47 -5.51
N ASN A 33 10.81 -26.57 -5.94
CA ASN A 33 12.25 -26.86 -6.05
C ASN A 33 12.84 -27.21 -4.69
N THR A 34 12.57 -26.42 -3.65
CA THR A 34 13.02 -26.69 -2.28
C THR A 34 12.49 -28.03 -1.79
N LEU A 35 11.20 -28.34 -1.96
CA LEU A 35 10.65 -29.62 -1.52
C LEU A 35 11.34 -30.80 -2.22
N VAL A 36 11.48 -30.74 -3.55
CA VAL A 36 12.09 -31.81 -4.36
C VAL A 36 13.56 -31.97 -4.01
N VAL A 37 14.34 -30.89 -4.06
CA VAL A 37 15.79 -30.93 -3.82
C VAL A 37 16.11 -31.34 -2.40
N THR A 38 15.43 -30.78 -1.40
CA THR A 38 15.66 -31.16 0.01
C THR A 38 15.34 -32.63 0.23
N TYR A 39 14.28 -33.16 -0.39
CA TYR A 39 13.95 -34.58 -0.21
C TYR A 39 15.00 -35.49 -0.87
N TYR A 40 15.19 -35.36 -2.19
CA TYR A 40 16.01 -36.30 -2.95
C TYR A 40 17.51 -36.12 -2.72
N LEU A 41 17.99 -34.91 -2.38
CA LEU A 41 19.41 -34.72 -2.09
C LEU A 41 19.74 -34.90 -0.60
N ALA A 42 18.85 -34.56 0.33
CA ALA A 42 19.16 -34.62 1.76
C ALA A 42 18.41 -35.75 2.49
N ILE A 43 17.08 -35.74 2.48
CA ILE A 43 16.26 -36.65 3.31
C ILE A 43 16.50 -38.11 2.94
N GLU A 44 16.49 -38.43 1.64
CA GLU A 44 16.70 -39.80 1.16
C GLU A 44 18.11 -40.33 1.47
N ASN A 45 19.11 -39.43 1.53
CA ASN A 45 20.51 -39.81 1.74
C ASN A 45 20.95 -39.79 3.21
N ILE A 46 20.12 -39.28 4.13
CA ILE A 46 20.41 -39.23 5.57
C ILE A 46 19.48 -40.22 6.28
N PRO A 47 19.99 -41.39 6.74
CA PRO A 47 19.15 -42.49 7.25
C PRO A 47 18.13 -42.06 8.31
N PHE A 48 18.55 -41.24 9.28
CA PHE A 48 17.69 -40.71 10.32
C PHE A 48 16.50 -39.89 9.77
N LEU A 49 16.70 -39.10 8.72
CA LEU A 49 15.62 -38.31 8.12
C LEU A 49 14.68 -39.19 7.28
N GLY A 50 15.22 -40.20 6.61
CA GLY A 50 14.42 -41.19 5.86
C GLY A 50 13.50 -42.02 6.75
N GLU A 51 13.89 -42.31 7.99
CA GLU A 51 13.01 -42.96 8.98
C GLU A 51 11.81 -42.09 9.37
N ILE A 52 12.02 -40.77 9.52
CA ILE A 52 10.97 -39.81 9.87
C ILE A 52 10.07 -39.52 8.66
N PHE A 53 10.65 -39.47 7.46
CA PHE A 53 9.97 -39.15 6.21
C PHE A 53 10.21 -40.23 5.14
N PRO A 54 9.51 -41.37 5.21
CA PRO A 54 9.81 -42.54 4.38
C PRO A 54 9.54 -42.35 2.88
N THR A 55 8.65 -41.41 2.53
CA THR A 55 8.36 -41.08 1.13
C THR A 55 8.28 -39.57 0.93
N PHE A 56 8.48 -39.14 -0.32
CA PHE A 56 8.33 -37.73 -0.71
C PHE A 56 6.96 -37.18 -0.31
N THR A 57 5.90 -37.97 -0.46
CA THR A 57 4.54 -37.57 -0.08
C THR A 57 4.42 -37.30 1.43
N HIS A 58 5.00 -38.15 2.29
CA HIS A 58 4.97 -37.93 3.74
C HIS A 58 5.67 -36.62 4.13
N TYR A 59 6.83 -36.36 3.52
CA TYR A 59 7.55 -35.12 3.71
C TYR A 59 6.73 -33.91 3.27
N VAL A 60 6.18 -33.92 2.04
CA VAL A 60 5.40 -32.79 1.49
C VAL A 60 4.17 -32.49 2.34
N VAL A 61 3.40 -33.50 2.74
CA VAL A 61 2.22 -33.32 3.58
C VAL A 61 2.61 -32.70 4.92
N THR A 62 3.67 -33.20 5.56
CA THR A 62 4.15 -32.65 6.83
C THR A 62 4.64 -31.21 6.68
N ALA A 63 5.41 -30.92 5.63
CA ALA A 63 5.92 -29.59 5.33
C ALA A 63 4.80 -28.59 5.07
N ILE A 64 3.71 -28.99 4.41
CA ILE A 64 2.53 -28.14 4.22
C ILE A 64 1.81 -27.89 5.55
N LEU A 65 1.54 -28.95 6.31
CA LEU A 65 0.81 -28.88 7.57
C LEU A 65 1.52 -28.05 8.64
N VAL A 66 2.85 -28.08 8.67
CA VAL A 66 3.66 -27.33 9.64
C VAL A 66 4.12 -25.99 9.07
N GLY A 67 4.56 -25.97 7.81
CA GLY A 67 5.12 -24.79 7.15
C GLY A 67 4.10 -23.69 6.93
N ILE A 68 2.87 -24.01 6.50
CA ILE A 68 1.84 -22.97 6.29
C ILE A 68 1.51 -22.25 7.59
N PRO A 69 1.18 -22.92 8.72
CA PRO A 69 0.94 -22.24 9.98
C PRO A 69 2.12 -21.38 10.46
N ILE A 70 3.36 -21.87 10.32
CA ILE A 70 4.56 -21.12 10.69
C ILE A 70 4.70 -19.85 9.84
N LEU A 71 4.53 -19.95 8.53
CA LEU A 71 4.62 -18.81 7.62
C LEU A 71 3.51 -17.78 7.89
N VAL A 72 2.29 -18.23 8.18
CA VAL A 72 1.18 -17.36 8.58
C VAL A 72 1.50 -16.65 9.90
N ALA A 73 2.02 -17.37 10.89
CA ALA A 73 2.41 -16.79 12.17
C ALA A 73 3.55 -15.78 12.03
N ALA A 74 4.58 -16.10 11.24
CA ALA A 74 5.68 -15.20 10.94
C ALA A 74 5.19 -13.92 10.24
N GLY A 75 4.34 -14.06 9.22
CA GLY A 75 3.70 -12.93 8.55
C GLY A 75 2.88 -12.07 9.50
N TYR A 76 2.06 -12.68 10.35
CA TYR A 76 1.28 -11.96 11.36
C TYR A 76 2.17 -11.18 12.35
N ILE A 77 3.24 -11.79 12.83
CA ILE A 77 4.20 -11.13 13.72
C ILE A 77 4.88 -9.97 13.01
N HIS A 78 5.32 -10.15 11.77
CA HIS A 78 5.95 -9.10 10.99
C HIS A 78 5.00 -7.90 10.81
N PHE A 79 3.79 -8.12 10.31
CA PHE A 79 2.85 -7.03 10.03
C PHE A 79 2.28 -6.35 11.28
N LYS A 80 2.05 -7.09 12.37
CA LYS A 80 1.33 -6.55 13.54
C LYS A 80 2.23 -6.19 14.72
N ARG A 81 3.42 -6.80 14.85
CA ARG A 81 4.26 -6.70 16.04
C ARG A 81 5.69 -6.24 15.76
N SER A 82 6.12 -6.19 14.50
CA SER A 82 7.49 -5.74 14.19
C SER A 82 7.57 -4.22 14.05
N ALA A 83 8.61 -3.62 14.63
CA ALA A 83 8.94 -2.21 14.39
C ALA A 83 9.36 -1.98 12.91
N GLY A 84 9.87 -3.02 12.25
CA GLY A 84 10.30 -2.97 10.84
C GLY A 84 9.16 -2.65 9.88
N PHE A 85 7.97 -3.21 10.10
CA PHE A 85 6.82 -2.96 9.21
C PHE A 85 6.42 -1.48 9.18
N LYS A 86 6.53 -0.76 10.31
CA LYS A 86 6.26 0.69 10.32
C LYS A 86 7.23 1.44 9.39
N SER A 87 8.53 1.18 9.52
CA SER A 87 9.53 1.82 8.66
C SER A 87 9.35 1.47 7.18
N GLU A 88 8.97 0.23 6.87
CA GLU A 88 8.64 -0.16 5.49
C GLU A 88 7.42 0.59 4.94
N ALA A 89 6.38 0.76 5.76
CA ALA A 89 5.20 1.52 5.39
C ALA A 89 5.52 3.00 5.16
N ASP A 90 6.32 3.61 6.05
CA ASP A 90 6.78 4.99 5.92
C ASP A 90 7.54 5.19 4.60
N VAL A 91 8.53 4.33 4.32
CA VAL A 91 9.29 4.35 3.05
C VAL A 91 8.36 4.13 1.85
N SER A 92 7.39 3.23 1.94
CA SER A 92 6.43 2.99 0.86
C SER A 92 5.57 4.21 0.56
N ILE A 93 5.21 5.01 1.56
CA ILE A 93 4.47 6.26 1.36
C ILE A 93 5.40 7.32 0.78
N GLU A 94 6.61 7.48 1.33
CA GLU A 94 7.58 8.48 0.90
C GLU A 94 8.02 8.30 -0.56
N THR A 95 8.27 7.06 -0.95
CA THR A 95 8.74 6.70 -2.30
C THR A 95 7.62 6.68 -3.34
N ASN A 96 6.34 6.70 -2.92
CA ASN A 96 5.19 6.78 -3.81
C ASN A 96 4.66 8.23 -3.87
N PRO A 97 4.91 8.98 -4.97
CA PRO A 97 4.52 10.38 -5.06
C PRO A 97 3.02 10.61 -4.92
N HIS A 98 2.19 9.68 -5.39
CA HIS A 98 0.74 9.78 -5.30
C HIS A 98 0.24 9.52 -3.87
N ALA A 99 0.80 8.53 -3.18
CA ALA A 99 0.47 8.25 -1.78
C ALA A 99 0.89 9.41 -0.87
N ARG A 100 2.14 9.89 -1.02
CA ARG A 100 2.65 11.06 -0.28
C ARG A 100 1.77 12.29 -0.49
N ARG A 101 1.37 12.56 -1.73
CA ARG A 101 0.48 13.68 -2.03
C ARG A 101 -0.90 13.52 -1.41
N THR A 102 -1.46 12.32 -1.44
CA THR A 102 -2.76 12.02 -0.83
C THR A 102 -2.72 12.26 0.68
N LEU A 103 -1.64 11.84 1.35
CA LEU A 103 -1.41 12.10 2.77
C LEU A 103 -1.40 13.61 3.07
N LEU A 104 -0.56 14.38 2.37
CA LEU A 104 -0.47 15.84 2.55
C LEU A 104 -1.79 16.56 2.26
N ASN A 105 -2.51 16.16 1.20
CA ASN A 105 -3.82 16.71 0.88
C ASN A 105 -4.83 16.42 2.00
N THR A 106 -4.81 15.21 2.55
CA THR A 106 -5.72 14.81 3.62
C THR A 106 -5.45 15.61 4.89
N GLU A 107 -4.18 15.81 5.27
CA GLU A 107 -3.80 16.66 6.38
C GLU A 107 -4.27 18.12 6.19
N ALA A 108 -4.11 18.65 4.99
CA ALA A 108 -4.60 20.00 4.65
C ALA A 108 -6.13 20.09 4.73
N ILE A 109 -6.86 19.07 4.27
CA ILE A 109 -8.33 19.00 4.36
C ILE A 109 -8.77 18.94 5.82
N VAL A 110 -8.18 18.05 6.64
CA VAL A 110 -8.52 17.91 8.06
C VAL A 110 -8.26 19.24 8.79
N THR A 111 -7.12 19.87 8.55
CA THR A 111 -6.78 21.17 9.16
C THR A 111 -7.77 22.26 8.73
N SER A 112 -8.12 22.31 7.44
CA SER A 112 -9.10 23.28 6.91
C SER A 112 -10.49 23.06 7.49
N TYR A 113 -10.90 21.80 7.63
CA TYR A 113 -12.18 21.41 8.21
C TYR A 113 -12.27 21.78 9.69
N LEU A 114 -11.22 21.53 10.47
CA LEU A 114 -11.14 21.94 11.88
C LEU A 114 -11.27 23.46 12.02
N PHE A 115 -10.54 24.23 11.20
CA PHE A 115 -10.63 25.69 11.21
C PHE A 115 -12.04 26.18 10.82
N SER A 116 -12.65 25.58 9.78
CA SER A 116 -14.02 25.88 9.39
C SER A 116 -15.02 25.61 10.53
N ASN A 117 -14.86 24.50 11.26
CA ASN A 117 -15.70 24.16 12.41
C ASN A 117 -15.50 25.13 13.57
N GLU A 118 -14.27 25.60 13.82
CA GLU A 118 -14.00 26.60 14.85
C GLU A 118 -14.75 27.91 14.57
N LEU A 119 -14.71 28.39 13.33
CA LEU A 119 -15.47 29.58 12.91
C LEU A 119 -16.98 29.35 13.02
N MET A 120 -17.47 28.17 12.64
CA MET A 120 -18.88 27.80 12.79
C MET A 120 -19.32 27.80 14.26
N MET A 121 -18.49 27.28 15.17
CA MET A 121 -18.76 27.29 16.60
C MET A 121 -18.82 28.70 17.17
N LYS A 122 -17.98 29.62 16.70
CA LYS A 122 -18.06 31.04 17.08
C LYS A 122 -19.37 31.67 16.64
N MET A 123 -19.76 31.45 15.38
CA MET A 123 -21.04 31.95 14.86
C MET A 123 -22.24 31.40 15.65
N LEU A 124 -22.22 30.12 16.06
CA LEU A 124 -23.27 29.53 16.91
C LEU A 124 -23.34 30.10 18.33
N LYS A 125 -22.26 30.72 18.81
CA LYS A 125 -22.19 31.40 20.11
C LYS A 125 -22.46 32.91 20.02
N ASP A 126 -22.92 33.39 18.86
CA ASP A 126 -23.06 34.82 18.56
C ASP A 126 -21.74 35.63 18.70
N GLU A 127 -20.59 34.94 18.66
CA GLU A 127 -19.27 35.58 18.65
C GLU A 127 -18.95 36.10 17.24
N LYS A 128 -18.56 37.37 17.14
CA LYS A 128 -18.14 37.94 15.85
C LYS A 128 -16.79 37.35 15.43
N LEU A 129 -16.70 36.95 14.16
CA LEU A 129 -15.43 36.57 13.54
C LEU A 129 -14.50 37.79 13.45
N THR A 130 -13.22 37.59 13.75
CA THR A 130 -12.21 38.63 13.63
C THR A 130 -11.78 38.83 12.17
N ASP A 131 -11.30 40.03 11.83
CA ASP A 131 -10.80 40.33 10.48
C ASP A 131 -9.64 39.40 10.06
N GLU A 132 -8.79 39.01 11.01
CA GLU A 132 -7.68 38.08 10.76
C GLU A 132 -8.17 36.65 10.46
N GLU A 133 -9.23 36.19 11.13
CA GLU A 133 -9.85 34.89 10.84
C GLU A 133 -10.49 34.86 9.46
N ILE A 134 -11.21 35.93 9.10
CA ILE A 134 -11.81 36.09 7.77
C ILE A 134 -10.71 36.11 6.71
N LYS A 135 -9.64 36.89 6.92
CA LYS A 135 -8.50 36.96 6.00
C LYS A 135 -7.78 35.61 5.85
N LYS A 136 -7.62 34.86 6.94
CA LYS A 136 -7.04 33.52 6.92
C LYS A 136 -7.92 32.53 6.14
N LEU A 137 -9.24 32.58 6.33
CA LEU A 137 -10.20 31.76 5.60
C LEU A 137 -10.16 32.08 4.09
N THR A 138 -10.19 33.36 3.71
CA THR A 138 -10.13 33.79 2.30
C THR A 138 -8.85 33.31 1.63
N LYS A 139 -7.69 33.50 2.28
CA LYS A 139 -6.40 33.00 1.76
C LYS A 139 -6.38 31.48 1.60
N LEU A 140 -6.98 30.75 2.53
CA LEU A 140 -7.06 29.29 2.45
C LEU A 140 -7.94 28.85 1.27
N GLN A 141 -9.09 29.49 1.08
CA GLN A 141 -9.97 29.24 -0.06
C GLN A 141 -9.29 29.54 -1.40
N GLU A 142 -8.54 30.64 -1.51
CA GLU A 142 -7.76 30.98 -2.71
C GLU A 142 -6.73 29.91 -3.04
N LYS A 143 -5.95 29.47 -2.05
CA LYS A 143 -4.95 28.40 -2.23
C LYS A 143 -5.58 27.08 -2.69
N ILE A 144 -6.71 26.69 -2.11
CA ILE A 144 -7.43 25.47 -2.53
C ILE A 144 -7.93 25.61 -3.97
N ARG A 145 -8.49 26.78 -4.35
CA ARG A 145 -8.95 27.05 -5.72
C ARG A 145 -7.80 27.07 -6.73
N GLU A 146 -6.64 27.57 -6.35
CA GLU A 146 -5.44 27.52 -7.21
C GLU A 146 -4.95 26.08 -7.37
N TYR A 147 -4.84 25.35 -6.26
CA TYR A 147 -4.42 23.96 -6.27
C TYR A 147 -5.35 23.05 -7.09
N SER A 148 -6.67 23.28 -7.03
CA SER A 148 -7.65 22.51 -7.80
C SER A 148 -7.54 22.70 -9.31
N LYS A 149 -6.94 23.80 -9.79
CA LYS A 149 -6.67 24.03 -11.22
C LYS A 149 -5.58 23.10 -11.75
N HIS A 150 -4.68 22.63 -10.90
CA HIS A 150 -3.58 21.74 -11.27
C HIS A 150 -3.97 20.26 -11.06
N LYS A 151 -4.95 19.76 -11.85
CA LYS A 151 -5.30 18.33 -11.93
C LYS A 151 -4.14 17.53 -12.53
N THR A 152 -3.87 16.34 -11.98
CA THR A 152 -2.57 15.64 -12.18
C THR A 152 -2.69 14.15 -12.42
N LEU A 153 -3.91 13.63 -12.49
CA LEU A 153 -4.20 12.37 -13.17
C LEU A 153 -4.93 12.75 -14.47
N SER A 154 -4.28 12.46 -15.59
CA SER A 154 -4.61 12.94 -16.93
C SER A 154 -5.99 12.48 -17.43
N ASP A 155 -7.05 13.24 -17.18
CA ASP A 155 -8.44 12.93 -17.59
C ASP A 155 -9.14 11.81 -16.78
N SER A 156 -9.50 12.11 -15.53
CA SER A 156 -10.74 11.56 -14.97
C SER A 156 -11.71 12.71 -14.79
N SER A 157 -12.84 12.67 -15.51
CA SER A 157 -13.94 13.62 -15.34
C SER A 157 -14.49 13.52 -13.93
N PHE A 158 -13.94 14.34 -13.02
CA PHE A 158 -14.65 14.70 -11.81
C PHE A 158 -15.55 15.87 -12.20
N ASP A 159 -16.68 15.52 -12.79
CA ASP A 159 -17.76 16.44 -13.11
C ASP A 159 -18.51 16.72 -11.82
N LEU A 160 -18.36 17.94 -11.30
CA LEU A 160 -19.29 18.52 -10.34
C LEU A 160 -20.41 19.27 -11.08
N GLU A 161 -20.74 18.84 -12.30
CA GLU A 161 -21.93 19.33 -12.97
C GLU A 161 -23.14 18.66 -12.33
N GLU A 162 -23.80 19.45 -11.48
CA GLU A 162 -25.21 19.37 -11.17
C GLU A 162 -25.99 19.04 -12.46
N LYS A 163 -26.64 17.88 -12.48
CA LYS A 163 -27.74 17.64 -13.42
C LYS A 163 -29.00 18.32 -12.91
#